data_AF-A0A3D2XZ16-F1
#
_entry.id   AF-A0A3D2XZ16-F1
#
_cell.length_a   1.000
_cell.length_b   1.000
_cell.length_c   1.000
_cell.angle_alpha   90.00
_cell.angle_beta   90.00
_cell.angle_gamma   90.00
#
_symmetry.space_group_name_H-M   'P 1'
#
loop_
_entity.id
_entity.type
_entity.pdbx_description
1 polymer ?
#
loop_
_entity_poly.entity_id
_entity_poly.type
_entity_poly.pdbx_seq_one_letter_code
_entity_poly.pdbx_strand_id
1 'polypeptide(L)' 'MTKSELIERLADQARHIPAKELETAIKEMLEQMAQTLQKGDRIEIRGFGSFS' A
#
# COMPACT_ATOMS: atom_id res chain seq x y z
N MET A 1 4.50 -13.51 -1.84
CA MET A 1 4.06 -12.23 -2.44
C MET A 1 5.07 -11.16 -2.05
N THR A 2 5.89 -10.72 -3.00
CA THR A 2 6.76 -9.55 -2.83
C THR A 2 5.99 -8.26 -3.12
N LYS A 3 6.56 -7.11 -2.78
CA LYS A 3 5.99 -5.80 -3.13
C LYS A 3 5.85 -5.63 -4.64
N SER A 4 6.82 -6.09 -5.42
CA SER A 4 6.78 -6.03 -6.89
C SER A 4 5.65 -6.90 -7.45
N GLU A 5 5.47 -8.12 -6.93
CA GLU A 5 4.37 -9.02 -7.33
C GLU A 5 2.99 -8.41 -7.04
N LEU A 6 2.86 -7.63 -5.95
CA LEU A 6 1.62 -6.90 -5.65
C LEU A 6 1.35 -5.78 -6.67
N ILE A 7 2.38 -5.01 -7.03
CA ILE A 7 2.27 -3.93 -8.02
C ILE A 7 1.85 -4.49 -9.38
N GLU A 8 2.48 -5.58 -9.83
CA GLU A 8 2.15 -6.25 -11.09
C GLU A 8 0.68 -6.71 -11.11
N ARG A 9 0.23 -7.39 -10.05
CA ARG A 9 -1.18 -7.84 -9.94
C ARG A 9 -2.18 -6.69 -9.97
N LEU A 10 -1.87 -5.58 -9.31
CA LEU A 10 -2.74 -4.41 -9.30
C LEU A 10 -2.72 -3.70 -10.66
N ALA A 11 -1.58 -3.66 -11.36
CA ALA A 11 -1.48 -3.06 -12.69
C ALA A 11 -2.31 -3.85 -13.72
N ASP A 12 -2.33 -5.17 -13.61
CA ASP A 12 -3.17 -6.04 -14.45
C ASP A 12 -4.67 -5.80 -14.24
N GLN A 13 -5.08 -5.45 -13.02
CA GLN A 13 -6.47 -5.15 -12.65
C GLN A 13 -6.86 -3.70 -12.99
N ALA A 14 -5.94 -2.75 -12.80
CA ALA A 14 -6.15 -1.33 -12.99
C ALA A 14 -5.47 -0.81 -14.26
N ARG A 15 -5.75 -1.45 -15.41
CA ARG A 15 -5.09 -1.14 -16.70
C ARG A 15 -5.24 0.31 -17.19
N HIS A 16 -6.18 1.06 -16.64
CA HIS A 16 -6.39 2.47 -16.94
C HIS A 16 -5.46 3.41 -16.15
N ILE A 17 -4.78 2.88 -15.12
CA ILE A 17 -3.82 3.62 -14.30
C ILE A 17 -2.40 3.30 -14.82
N PRO A 18 -1.55 4.31 -15.08
CA PRO A 18 -0.16 4.06 -15.42
C PRO A 18 0.56 3.27 -14.32
N ALA A 19 1.29 2.21 -14.69
CA ALA A 19 1.97 1.33 -13.74
C ALA A 19 2.90 2.10 -12.77
N LYS A 20 3.53 3.18 -13.24
CA LYS A 20 4.38 4.07 -12.43
C LYS A 20 3.58 4.83 -11.36
N GLU A 21 2.37 5.28 -11.68
CA GLU A 21 1.49 5.95 -10.73
C GLU A 21 1.01 4.98 -9.66
N LEU A 22 0.64 3.76 -10.07
CA LEU A 22 0.26 2.69 -9.16
C LEU A 22 1.42 2.30 -8.21
N GLU A 23 2.63 2.15 -8.75
CA GLU A 23 3.83 1.90 -7.94
C GLU A 23 4.08 3.01 -6.92
N THR A 24 3.92 4.27 -7.34
CA THR A 24 4.09 5.45 -6.47
C THR A 24 3.06 5.44 -5.35
N ALA A 25 1.79 5.23 -5.67
CA ALA A 25 0.71 5.15 -4.67
C ALA A 25 0.96 4.03 -3.64
N ILE A 26 1.41 2.86 -4.08
CA ILE A 26 1.71 1.74 -3.17
C ILE A 26 2.90 2.07 -2.27
N LYS A 27 3.94 2.72 -2.80
CA LYS A 27 5.08 3.19 -2.00
C LYS A 27 4.62 4.20 -0.94
N GLU A 28 3.82 5.18 -1.33
CA GLU A 28 3.33 6.22 -0.42
C GLU A 28 2.43 5.64 0.68
N MET A 29 1.51 4.73 0.35
CA MET A 29 0.66 4.08 1.35
C MET A 29 1.49 3.34 2.41
N LEU A 30 2.49 2.56 1.98
CA LEU A 30 3.35 1.81 2.91
C LEU A 30 4.21 2.75 3.77
N GLU A 31 4.72 3.84 3.18
CA GLU A 31 5.48 4.85 3.91
C GLU A 31 4.63 5.55 4.96
N GLN A 32 3.39 5.94 4.62
CA GLN A 32 2.45 6.52 5.56
C GLN A 32 2.15 5.56 6.72
N MET A 33 1.91 4.28 6.43
CA MET A 33 1.71 3.28 7.48
C MET A 33 2.92 3.18 8.41
N ALA A 34 4.14 3.14 7.85
CA ALA A 34 5.36 3.09 8.63
C ALA A 34 5.52 4.34 9.53
N GLN A 35 5.26 5.54 8.99
CA GLN A 35 5.35 6.79 9.73
C GLN A 35 4.31 6.89 10.84
N THR A 36 3.08 6.44 10.61
CA THR A 36 2.03 6.38 11.64
C THR A 36 2.45 5.49 12.80
N LEU A 37 2.96 4.28 12.51
CA LEU A 37 3.41 3.36 13.56
C LEU A 37 4.65 3.89 14.31
N GLN A 38 5.58 4.57 13.61
CA GLN A 38 6.74 5.20 14.26
C GLN A 38 6.34 6.31 15.25
N LYS A 39 5.21 6.98 15.02
CA LYS A 39 4.67 7.98 15.95
C LYS A 39 3.97 7.37 17.17
N GLY A 40 3.79 6.04 17.19
CA GLY A 40 3.02 5.33 18.22
C GLY A 40 1.52 5.34 17.97
N ASP A 41 1.07 5.81 16.79
CA ASP A 41 -0.33 5.85 16.41
C ASP A 41 -0.78 4.48 15.88
N ARG A 42 -2.06 4.13 16.10
CA ARG A 42 -2.67 2.89 15.64
C ARG A 42 -3.27 3.05 14.24
N ILE A 43 -3.10 2.03 13.39
CA ILE A 43 -3.77 1.92 12.10
C ILE A 43 -4.88 0.87 12.18
N GLU A 44 -6.09 1.22 11.75
CA GLU A 44 -7.20 0.27 11.62
C GLU A 44 -7.74 0.28 10.19
N ILE A 45 -7.73 -0.89 9.55
CA ILE A 45 -8.33 -1.12 8.24
C ILE A 45 -9.44 -2.15 8.43
N ARG A 46 -10.69 -1.68 8.51
CA ARG A 46 -11.86 -2.53 8.73
C ARG A 46 -11.98 -3.62 7.67
N GLY A 47 -12.17 -4.87 8.11
CA GLY A 47 -12.22 -6.03 7.23
C GLY A 47 -10.86 -6.56 6.78
N PHE A 48 -9.76 -5.91 7.17
CA PHE A 48 -8.39 -6.36 6.89
C PHE A 48 -7.61 -6.65 8.18
N GLY A 49 -7.57 -5.69 9.11
CA GLY A 49 -6.87 -5.84 10.39
C GLY A 49 -6.50 -4.51 11.03
N SER A 50 -5.72 -4.58 12.12
CA SER A 50 -5.16 -3.39 12.77
C SER A 50 -3.69 -3.58 13.11
N PHE A 51 -2.94 -2.49 13.13
CA PHE A 51 -1.51 -2.43 13.45
C PHE A 51 -1.29 -1.44 14.60
N SER A 52 -0.48 -1.83 15.58
CA SER A 52 -0.16 -1.08 16.80
C SER A 52 1.22 -1.47 17.29
#